data_AF-A0A8S3D6I6-F1
#
_entry.id   AF-A0A8S3D6I6-F1
#
_cell.length_a   1.000
_cell.length_b   1.000
_cell.length_c   1.000
_cell.angle_alpha   90.00
_cell.angle_beta   90.00
_cell.angle_gamma   90.00
#
_symmetry.space_group_name_H-M   'P 1'
#
loop_
_entity.id
_entity.type
_entity.pdbx_description
1 polymer ?
#
loop_
_entity_poly.entity_id
_entity_poly.type
_entity_poly.pdbx_seq_one_letter_code
_entity_poly.pdbx_strand_id
1 'polypeptide(L)'
;GIRRRSRTLLNNHRAVDQYRCQSLPLEETEPCQLNRCPPTDCVVSQWSAWSLCTGCGQDAIQTRTRIPVRRARNGGKRCGPLKEIRYCQTTIPC
;
A
#
# COMPACT_ATOMS: atom_id res chain seq x y z
N GLY A 1 12.18 13.27 4.41
CA GLY A 1 13.07 14.42 4.16
C GLY A 1 13.05 15.31 5.37
N ILE A 2 14.06 16.15 5.54
CA ILE A 2 14.17 17.09 6.66
C ILE A 2 14.19 18.50 6.07
N ARG A 3 13.45 19.43 6.67
CA ARG A 3 13.50 20.86 6.34
C ARG A 3 14.26 21.57 7.44
N ARG A 4 15.21 22.42 7.04
CA ARG A 4 15.97 23.28 7.96
C ARG A 4 15.64 24.74 7.66
N ARG A 5 15.42 25.52 8.72
CA ARG A 5 15.42 26.97 8.63
C ARG A 5 16.44 27.51 9.63
N SER A 6 17.22 28.46 9.15
CA SER A 6 18.25 29.14 9.93
C SER A 6 17.91 30.62 10.03
N ARG A 7 18.13 31.22 11.19
CA ARG A 7 18.02 32.67 11.37
C ARG A 7 19.41 33.28 11.46
N THR A 8 19.66 34.31 10.67
CA THR A 8 20.91 35.08 10.74
C THR A 8 20.67 36.36 11.55
N LEU A 9 21.43 36.54 12.62
CA LEU A 9 21.36 37.77 13.41
C LEU A 9 22.05 38.89 12.62
N LEU A 10 21.23 39.76 12.00
CA LEU A 10 21.69 40.85 11.12
C LEU A 10 22.41 41.99 11.85
N ASN A 11 22.50 41.95 13.18
CA ASN A 11 23.29 42.91 13.95
C ASN A 11 23.68 42.34 15.32
N ASN A 12 24.90 42.65 15.75
CA ASN A 12 25.32 42.60 17.14
C ASN A 12 24.62 43.76 17.88
N HIS A 13 23.30 43.68 18.04
CA HIS A 13 22.53 44.72 18.71
C HIS A 13 22.95 44.76 20.18
N ARG A 14 23.74 45.80 20.50
CA ARG A 14 23.95 46.25 21.87
C ARG A 14 22.59 46.34 22.57
N ALA A 15 22.48 45.58 23.66
CA ALA A 15 21.53 45.70 24.76
C ALA A 15 20.42 46.75 24.57
N VAL A 16 19.26 46.31 24.09
CA VAL A 16 17.99 46.89 24.52
C VAL A 16 17.20 45.70 25.07
N ASP A 17 17.05 45.70 26.40
CA ASP A 17 16.31 44.74 27.23
C ASP A 17 16.75 43.27 27.22
N GLN A 18 17.63 42.97 28.16
CA GLN A 18 17.74 41.79 29.05
C GLN A 18 17.33 40.37 28.60
N TYR A 19 17.25 40.07 27.30
CA TYR A 19 17.09 38.70 26.80
C TYR A 19 18.24 38.34 25.87
N ARG A 20 19.14 37.45 26.35
CA ARG A 20 20.26 36.93 25.55
C ARG A 20 19.70 36.13 24.37
N CYS A 21 19.79 36.66 23.14
CA CYS A 21 19.48 35.90 21.91
C CYS A 21 20.42 34.69 21.67
N GLN A 22 21.46 34.53 22.49
CA GLN A 22 22.44 33.44 22.41
C GLN A 22 21.95 32.10 22.99
N SER A 23 20.80 32.06 23.67
CA SER A 23 20.27 30.81 24.27
C SER A 23 19.17 30.13 23.46
N LEU A 24 18.78 30.69 22.31
CA LEU A 24 17.76 30.13 21.44
C LEU A 24 18.40 29.35 20.28
N PRO A 25 17.91 28.16 19.93
CA PRO A 25 18.42 27.41 18.78
C PRO A 25 18.22 28.24 17.50
N LEU A 26 19.34 28.58 16.84
CA LEU A 26 19.35 29.35 15.59
C LEU A 26 18.99 28.49 14.37
N GLU A 27 19.10 27.17 14.55
CA GLU A 27 18.76 26.14 13.59
C GLU A 27 17.55 25.38 14.10
N GLU A 28 16.50 25.34 13.30
CA GLU A 28 15.32 24.54 13.58
C GLU A 28 15.15 23.51 12.46
N THR A 29 14.98 22.26 12.89
CA THR A 29 14.92 21.10 12.01
C THR A 29 13.57 20.44 12.19
N GLU A 30 12.73 20.49 11.17
CA GLU A 30 11.44 19.82 11.18
C GLU A 30 11.43 18.65 10.18
N PRO A 31 10.83 17.51 10.55
CA PRO A 31 10.55 16.47 9.57
C PRO A 31 9.65 17.06 8.50
N CYS A 32 10.03 16.90 7.23
CA CYS A 32 9.06 17.14 6.18
C CYS A 32 7.91 16.17 6.40
N GLN A 33 6.67 16.66 6.39
CA GLN A 33 5.49 15.81 6.22
C GLN A 33 5.59 15.14 4.85
N LEU A 34 6.33 14.04 4.79
CA LEU A 34 6.29 13.11 3.69
C LEU A 34 4.90 12.50 3.75
N ASN A 35 4.00 13.03 2.94
CA ASN A 35 2.71 12.40 2.70
C ASN A 35 2.99 10.94 2.38
N ARG A 36 2.48 10.03 3.22
CA ARG A 36 2.61 8.59 2.94
C ARG A 36 2.06 8.37 1.54
N CYS A 37 2.75 7.56 0.74
CA CYS A 37 2.24 7.21 -0.58
C CYS A 37 0.81 6.66 -0.39
N PRO A 38 -0.16 7.10 -1.22
CA PRO A 38 -1.55 6.72 -1.04
C PRO A 38 -1.70 5.19 -1.06
N PRO A 39 -2.70 4.64 -0.34
CA PRO A 39 -3.00 3.22 -0.40
C PRO A 39 -3.32 2.85 -1.85
N THR A 40 -2.75 1.74 -2.32
CA THR A 40 -3.05 1.20 -3.63
C THR A 40 -3.62 -0.19 -3.46
N ASP A 41 -4.85 -0.38 -3.91
CA ASP A 41 -5.52 -1.66 -3.83
C ASP A 41 -4.98 -2.65 -4.85
N CYS A 42 -5.12 -3.94 -4.50
CA CYS A 42 -4.85 -5.01 -5.44
C CYS A 42 -5.85 -4.98 -6.61
N VAL A 43 -5.32 -5.14 -7.83
CA VAL A 43 -6.11 -5.33 -9.04
C VAL A 43 -5.81 -6.72 -9.58
N VAL A 44 -6.86 -7.46 -9.91
CA VAL A 44 -6.77 -8.82 -10.45
C VAL A 44 -7.21 -8.84 -11.91
N SER A 45 -6.72 -9.83 -12.66
CA SER A 45 -7.13 -10.08 -14.04
C SER A 45 -8.57 -10.56 -14.11
N GLN A 46 -9.08 -10.67 -15.35
CA GLN A 46 -10.25 -11.50 -15.60
C GLN A 46 -9.95 -12.97 -15.23
N TRP A 47 -11.02 -13.70 -14.94
CA TRP A 47 -10.94 -15.13 -14.71
C TRP A 47 -10.58 -15.88 -15.99
N SER A 48 -9.84 -16.97 -15.84
CA SER A 48 -9.68 -17.97 -16.89
C SER A 48 -11.03 -18.60 -17.23
N ALA A 49 -11.09 -19.30 -18.38
CA ALA A 49 -12.13 -20.28 -18.60
C ALA A 49 -12.11 -21.34 -17.49
N TRP A 50 -13.26 -21.94 -17.24
CA TRP A 50 -13.35 -23.09 -16.35
C TRP A 50 -12.58 -24.27 -16.95
N SER A 51 -11.89 -25.02 -16.09
CA SER A 51 -11.32 -26.31 -16.47
C SER A 51 -12.42 -27.29 -16.85
N LEU A 52 -12.02 -28.39 -17.49
CA LEU A 52 -12.87 -29.57 -17.56
C LEU A 52 -13.22 -30.06 -16.16
N CYS A 53 -14.35 -30.76 -16.06
CA CYS A 53 -14.73 -31.47 -14.85
C CYS A 53 -13.70 -32.56 -14.53
N THR A 54 -13.21 -32.54 -13.30
CA THR A 54 -12.36 -33.59 -12.73
C THR A 54 -13.17 -34.37 -11.71
N GLY A 55 -13.12 -35.69 -11.79
CA GLY A 55 -13.89 -36.60 -10.95
C GLY A 55 -14.96 -37.36 -11.74
N CYS A 56 -15.90 -37.95 -11.02
CA CYS A 56 -16.98 -38.76 -11.57
C CYS A 56 -18.31 -38.38 -10.91
N GLY A 57 -19.42 -38.70 -11.57
CA GLY A 57 -20.76 -38.49 -11.03
C GLY A 57 -21.08 -37.03 -10.67
N GLN A 58 -21.85 -36.84 -9.60
CA GLN A 58 -22.30 -35.52 -9.14
C GLN A 58 -21.27 -34.77 -8.30
N ASP A 59 -20.24 -35.47 -7.82
CA ASP A 59 -19.17 -34.89 -6.99
C ASP A 59 -18.01 -34.34 -7.83
N ALA A 60 -18.11 -34.39 -9.15
CA ALA A 60 -17.10 -33.81 -10.03
C ALA A 60 -17.00 -32.30 -9.85
N ILE A 61 -15.78 -31.78 -9.98
CA ILE A 61 -15.47 -30.37 -9.77
C ILE A 61 -14.74 -29.77 -10.95
N GLN A 62 -14.93 -28.47 -11.17
CA GLN A 62 -14.16 -27.68 -12.12
C GLN A 62 -13.55 -26.47 -11.41
N THR A 63 -12.41 -26.03 -11.92
CA THR A 63 -11.61 -24.96 -11.33
C THR A 63 -11.39 -23.85 -12.34
N ARG A 64 -11.39 -22.60 -11.90
CA ARG A 64 -10.84 -21.46 -12.65
C ARG A 64 -9.88 -20.65 -11.82
N THR A 65 -8.99 -19.92 -12.47
CA THR A 65 -7.97 -19.10 -11.80
C THR A 65 -7.89 -17.69 -12.39
N ARG A 66 -7.34 -16.77 -11.62
CA ARG A 66 -6.98 -15.40 -12.06
C ARG A 66 -5.72 -14.96 -11.35
N ILE A 67 -5.05 -13.94 -11.87
CA ILE A 67 -3.78 -13.46 -11.33
C ILE A 67 -3.86 -12.01 -10.85
N PRO A 68 -3.04 -11.60 -9.86
CA PRO A 68 -2.88 -10.19 -9.52
C PRO A 68 -2.13 -9.46 -10.63
N VAL A 69 -2.79 -8.49 -11.27
CA VAL A 69 -2.16 -7.55 -12.21
C VAL A 69 -1.37 -6.49 -11.42
N ARG A 70 -1.86 -6.13 -10.22
CA ARG A 70 -1.17 -5.22 -9.31
C ARG A 70 -1.36 -5.67 -7.87
N ARG A 71 -0.27 -5.73 -7.11
CA ARG A 71 -0.31 -6.05 -5.67
C ARG A 71 -0.69 -4.83 -4.83
N ALA A 72 -1.29 -5.10 -3.66
CA ALA A 72 -1.62 -4.07 -2.69
C ALA A 72 -0.36 -3.40 -2.11
N ARG A 73 -0.39 -2.08 -1.94
CA ARG A 73 0.71 -1.28 -1.35
C ARG A 73 0.16 -0.25 -0.37
N ASN A 74 1.02 0.18 0.57
CA ASN A 74 0.74 1.25 1.54
C ASN A 74 -0.57 1.06 2.33
N GLY A 75 -0.89 -0.17 2.73
CA GLY A 75 -2.13 -0.48 3.45
C GLY A 75 -3.39 -0.61 2.59
N GLY A 76 -3.26 -0.64 1.26
CA GLY A 76 -4.38 -0.92 0.35
C GLY A 76 -4.95 -2.34 0.50
N LYS A 77 -6.15 -2.53 -0.05
CA LYS A 77 -6.91 -3.79 0.05
C LYS A 77 -6.20 -4.94 -0.64
N ARG A 78 -6.06 -6.07 0.07
CA ARG A 78 -5.48 -7.31 -0.47
C ARG A 78 -6.36 -7.90 -1.58
N CYS A 79 -5.73 -8.69 -2.45
CA CYS A 79 -6.44 -9.40 -3.51
C CYS A 79 -7.48 -10.36 -2.91
N GLY A 80 -8.63 -10.50 -3.58
CA GLY A 80 -9.58 -11.56 -3.29
C GLY A 80 -9.05 -12.95 -3.71
N PRO A 81 -9.90 -13.99 -3.69
CA PRO A 81 -9.50 -15.33 -4.08
C PRO A 81 -9.01 -15.35 -5.53
N LEU A 82 -7.90 -16.07 -5.75
CA LEU A 82 -7.26 -16.22 -7.07
C LEU A 82 -7.60 -17.56 -7.74
N LYS A 83 -8.23 -18.46 -6.99
CA LYS A 83 -8.70 -19.77 -7.43
C LYS A 83 -10.15 -19.90 -6.97
N GLU A 84 -10.98 -20.45 -7.84
CA GLU A 84 -12.36 -20.77 -7.55
C GLU A 84 -12.65 -22.19 -8.00
N ILE A 85 -13.41 -22.91 -7.20
CA ILE A 85 -13.79 -24.31 -7.41
C ILE A 85 -15.30 -24.38 -7.31
N ARG A 86 -15.94 -25.13 -8.21
CA ARG A 86 -17.38 -25.40 -8.14
C ARG A 86 -17.66 -26.83 -8.58
N TYR A 87 -18.79 -27.36 -8.13
CA TYR A 87 -19.33 -28.61 -8.62
C TYR A 87 -19.75 -28.51 -10.09
N CYS A 88 -19.72 -29.64 -10.76
CA CYS A 88 -20.17 -29.77 -12.12
C CYS A 88 -20.69 -31.18 -12.40
N GLN A 89 -21.49 -31.31 -13.45
CA GLN A 89 -22.02 -32.59 -13.87
C GLN A 89 -21.11 -33.18 -14.93
N THR A 90 -20.68 -34.42 -14.72
CA THR A 90 -19.92 -35.20 -15.70
C THR A 90 -20.67 -36.49 -16.03
N THR A 91 -20.48 -36.98 -17.26
CA THR A 91 -21.01 -38.28 -17.70
C THR A 91 -20.09 -39.43 -17.32
N ILE A 92 -18.94 -39.16 -16.71
CA ILE A 92 -18.01 -40.19 -16.22
C ILE A 92 -18.65 -40.86 -15.00
N PRO A 93 -18.99 -42.17 -15.07
CA PRO A 93 -19.53 -42.89 -13.94
C PRO A 93 -18.48 -43.10 -12.86
N CYS A 94 -18.94 -43.07 -11.61
CA CYS A 94 -18.24 -43.66 -10.48
C CYS A 94 -18.65 -45.14 -10.39
#